data_AF-A0A7V9F651-F1
#
_entry.id   AF-A0A7V9F651-F1
#
_cell.length_a   1.000
_cell.length_b   1.000
_cell.length_c   1.000
_cell.angle_alpha   90.00
_cell.angle_beta   90.00
_cell.angle_gamma   90.00
#
_symmetry.space_group_name_H-M   'P 1'
#
loop_
_entity.id
_entity.type
_entity.pdbx_description
1 polymer ?
#
loop_
_entity_poly.entity_id
_entity_poly.type
_entity_poly.pdbx_seq_one_letter_code
_entity_poly.pdbx_strand_id
1 'polypeptide(L)'
;MTTWFGVGRMADHYDIPMPRVRFVRDGDSFDAGDRTFTAVRPPLFDNPVTRGLFDDKTGVYWSVDTFAIPVPHPVEELSHLDQRDVEEGLQLGARLISPWHAWLDPGKWNAHVDRVQALPIETIASCHAPVIRAPNVDRAFEILRTTPELAPWQEFGQDDLDAWMSAAGVASSS
;
A
#
# COMPACT_ATOMS: atom_id res chain seq x y z
N MET A 1 -17.06 5.79 -3.14
CA MET A 1 -17.04 5.22 -1.78
C MET A 1 -15.89 5.83 -1.01
N THR A 2 -16.04 6.06 0.28
CA THR A 2 -15.01 6.75 1.07
C THR A 2 -15.28 6.57 2.56
N THR A 3 -14.52 7.27 3.39
CA THR A 3 -14.78 7.41 4.83
C THR A 3 -15.31 8.81 5.13
N TRP A 4 -15.90 9.01 6.31
CA TRP A 4 -16.28 10.35 6.76
C TRP A 4 -15.10 11.32 6.71
N PHE A 5 -13.93 10.89 7.19
CA PHE A 5 -12.73 11.72 7.17
C PHE A 5 -12.21 11.98 5.74
N GLY A 6 -12.40 11.03 4.82
CA GLY A 6 -12.09 11.21 3.40
C GLY A 6 -12.92 12.31 2.74
N VAL A 7 -14.23 12.40 3.07
CA VAL A 7 -15.06 13.54 2.63
C VAL A 7 -14.54 14.85 3.23
N GLY A 8 -14.23 14.87 4.53
CA GLY A 8 -13.72 16.07 5.19
C GLY A 8 -12.45 16.63 4.54
N ARG A 9 -11.54 15.76 4.05
CA ARG A 9 -10.32 16.18 3.34
C ARG A 9 -10.58 16.76 1.95
N MET A 10 -11.67 16.37 1.29
CA MET A 10 -11.98 16.79 -0.08
C MET A 10 -12.94 17.97 -0.13
N ALA A 11 -13.80 18.13 0.88
CA ALA A 11 -14.93 19.07 0.86
C ALA A 11 -14.51 20.55 0.78
N ASP A 12 -13.33 20.90 1.28
CA ASP A 12 -12.78 22.27 1.17
C ASP A 12 -12.32 22.62 -0.26
N HIS A 13 -12.09 21.63 -1.11
CA HIS A 13 -11.53 21.81 -2.45
C HIS A 13 -12.47 21.41 -3.59
N TYR A 14 -13.49 20.60 -3.30
CA TYR A 14 -14.37 20.03 -4.30
C TYR A 14 -15.82 20.05 -3.85
N ASP A 15 -16.73 20.35 -4.78
CA ASP A 15 -18.16 20.09 -4.58
C ASP A 15 -18.41 18.58 -4.68
N ILE A 16 -18.68 17.95 -3.55
CA ILE A 16 -18.85 16.50 -3.47
C ILE A 16 -20.33 16.18 -3.68
N PRO A 17 -20.71 15.36 -4.67
CA PRO A 17 -22.09 14.95 -4.86
C PRO A 17 -22.50 13.94 -3.77
N MET A 18 -22.81 14.46 -2.57
CA MET A 18 -23.12 13.68 -1.36
C MET A 18 -24.15 12.55 -1.56
N PRO A 19 -25.21 12.71 -2.39
CA PRO A 19 -26.13 11.61 -2.68
C PRO A 19 -25.49 10.38 -3.34
N ARG A 20 -24.30 10.52 -3.92
CA ARG A 20 -23.51 9.43 -4.54
C ARG A 20 -22.42 8.90 -3.61
N VAL A 21 -22.29 9.45 -2.42
CA VAL A 21 -21.29 9.03 -1.44
C VAL A 21 -21.83 7.90 -0.58
N ARG A 22 -21.02 6.85 -0.44
CA ARG A 22 -21.23 5.78 0.53
C ARG A 22 -20.04 5.72 1.47
N PHE A 23 -20.30 5.83 2.77
CA PHE A 23 -19.30 5.58 3.80
C PHE A 23 -19.11 4.09 4.00
N VAL A 24 -17.85 3.67 4.09
CA VAL A 24 -17.47 2.29 4.37
C VAL A 24 -16.36 2.23 5.41
N ARG A 25 -16.53 1.34 6.39
CA ARG A 25 -15.55 1.02 7.42
C ARG A 25 -14.80 -0.25 7.03
N ASP A 26 -13.77 -0.55 7.80
CA ASP A 26 -13.10 -1.85 7.73
C ASP A 26 -14.11 -2.98 7.98
N GLY A 27 -14.15 -3.97 7.09
CA GLY A 27 -15.07 -5.10 7.13
C GLY A 27 -16.50 -4.83 6.64
N ASP A 28 -16.87 -3.57 6.31
CA ASP A 28 -18.17 -3.32 5.69
C ASP A 28 -18.16 -3.87 4.25
N SER A 29 -19.19 -4.62 3.89
CA SER A 29 -19.44 -5.06 2.52
C SER A 29 -20.54 -4.23 1.85
N PHE A 30 -20.51 -4.19 0.53
CA PHE A 30 -21.51 -3.50 -0.27
C PHE A 30 -21.68 -4.15 -1.64
N ASP A 31 -22.90 -4.05 -2.15
CA ASP A 31 -23.28 -4.52 -3.47
C ASP A 31 -22.82 -3.52 -4.55
N ALA A 32 -22.17 -4.02 -5.60
CA ALA A 32 -21.74 -3.27 -6.77
C ALA A 32 -22.39 -3.79 -8.08
N GLY A 33 -23.54 -4.46 -7.98
CA GLY A 33 -24.33 -4.99 -9.07
C GLY A 33 -24.12 -6.48 -9.24
N ASP A 34 -23.08 -6.89 -9.98
CA ASP A 34 -22.82 -8.30 -10.27
C ASP A 34 -21.91 -8.99 -9.23
N ARG A 35 -21.49 -8.25 -8.20
CA ARG A 35 -20.56 -8.70 -7.17
C ARG A 35 -20.72 -7.91 -5.87
N THR A 36 -20.24 -8.51 -4.78
CA THR A 36 -20.11 -7.86 -3.48
C THR A 36 -18.64 -7.58 -3.20
N PHE A 37 -18.33 -6.36 -2.78
CA PHE A 37 -16.99 -6.02 -2.35
C PHE A 37 -16.95 -5.84 -0.84
N THR A 38 -15.83 -6.22 -0.23
CA THR A 38 -15.54 -5.96 1.18
C THR A 38 -14.45 -4.90 1.29
N ALA A 39 -14.70 -3.84 2.05
CA ALA A 39 -13.68 -2.85 2.35
C ALA A 39 -12.72 -3.37 3.41
N VAL A 40 -11.42 -3.24 3.16
CA VAL A 40 -10.37 -3.77 4.03
C VAL A 40 -9.48 -2.62 4.48
N ARG A 41 -9.22 -2.51 5.78
CA ARG A 41 -8.07 -1.72 6.24
C ARG A 41 -6.80 -2.52 5.88
N PRO A 42 -5.97 -2.02 4.97
CA PRO A 42 -4.82 -2.78 4.52
C PRO A 42 -3.74 -2.85 5.63
N PRO A 43 -2.84 -3.84 5.61
CA PRO A 43 -1.80 -3.97 6.65
C PRO A 43 -0.91 -2.73 6.82
N LEU A 44 -0.44 -2.15 5.70
CA LEU A 44 0.34 -0.91 5.69
C LEU A 44 -0.43 0.20 4.99
N PHE A 45 -0.32 1.40 5.54
CA PHE A 45 -0.97 2.61 5.05
C PHE A 45 -0.31 3.86 5.62
N ASP A 46 -0.26 4.89 4.81
CA ASP A 46 0.27 6.23 5.13
C ASP A 46 -0.81 7.17 5.70
N ASN A 47 -2.08 6.83 5.52
CA ASN A 47 -3.20 7.73 5.74
C ASN A 47 -4.42 7.02 6.37
N PRO A 48 -5.07 7.61 7.39
CA PRO A 48 -6.24 7.01 8.05
C PRO A 48 -7.45 6.76 7.12
N VAL A 49 -7.53 7.43 5.97
CA VAL A 49 -8.61 7.21 4.99
C VAL A 49 -8.35 6.04 4.04
N THR A 50 -7.13 5.48 4.03
CA THR A 50 -6.72 4.41 3.10
C THR A 50 -7.56 3.15 3.30
N ARG A 51 -8.10 2.62 2.20
CA ARG A 51 -8.94 1.41 2.18
C ARG A 51 -8.62 0.58 0.95
N GLY A 52 -8.34 -0.70 1.17
CA GLY A 52 -8.36 -1.70 0.11
C GLY A 52 -9.78 -2.22 -0.14
N LEU A 53 -9.93 -2.98 -1.21
CA LEU A 53 -11.18 -3.63 -1.60
C LEU A 53 -10.90 -5.08 -1.97
N PHE A 54 -11.73 -6.00 -1.47
CA PHE A 54 -11.68 -7.42 -1.81
C PHE A 54 -12.94 -7.83 -2.57
N ASP A 55 -12.77 -8.51 -3.70
CA ASP A 55 -13.83 -9.11 -4.52
C ASP A 55 -13.94 -10.61 -4.22
N ASP A 56 -15.00 -11.01 -3.54
CA ASP A 56 -15.21 -12.41 -3.12
C ASP A 56 -15.46 -13.35 -4.31
N LYS A 57 -15.95 -12.82 -5.42
CA LYS A 57 -16.28 -13.56 -6.64
C LYS A 57 -15.04 -13.91 -7.46
N THR A 58 -14.02 -13.05 -7.44
CA THR A 58 -12.83 -13.17 -8.30
C THR A 58 -11.53 -13.41 -7.51
N GLY A 59 -11.55 -13.29 -6.19
CA GLY A 59 -10.34 -13.39 -5.36
C GLY A 59 -9.37 -12.22 -5.54
N VAL A 60 -9.79 -11.12 -6.18
CA VAL A 60 -8.95 -9.94 -6.39
C VAL A 60 -8.96 -9.06 -5.14
N TYR A 61 -7.76 -8.70 -4.67
CA TYR A 61 -7.55 -7.71 -3.62
C TYR A 61 -6.86 -6.47 -4.17
N TRP A 62 -7.57 -5.33 -4.21
CA TRP A 62 -6.96 -4.03 -4.41
C TRP A 62 -6.38 -3.55 -3.08
N SER A 63 -5.07 -3.68 -2.94
CA SER A 63 -4.34 -3.56 -1.67
C SER A 63 -3.82 -2.15 -1.36
N VAL A 64 -4.13 -1.18 -2.23
CA VAL A 64 -3.53 0.15 -2.20
C VAL A 64 -2.00 0.00 -2.28
N ASP A 65 -1.24 0.49 -1.30
CA ASP A 65 0.23 0.47 -1.30
C ASP A 65 0.85 -0.52 -0.31
N THR A 66 0.07 -1.45 0.26
CA THR A 66 0.64 -2.46 1.17
C THR A 66 1.77 -3.26 0.53
N PHE A 67 1.65 -3.56 -0.76
CA PHE A 67 2.64 -4.32 -1.51
C PHE A 67 3.33 -3.44 -2.55
N ALA A 68 3.55 -2.17 -2.25
CA ALA A 68 4.27 -1.28 -3.16
C ALA A 68 5.71 -1.77 -3.38
N ILE A 69 6.15 -1.76 -4.64
CA ILE A 69 7.48 -2.16 -5.09
C ILE A 69 7.95 -1.08 -6.06
N PRO A 70 8.98 -0.28 -5.70
CA PRO A 70 9.61 0.60 -6.67
C PRO A 70 10.32 -0.26 -7.72
N VAL A 71 9.91 -0.12 -8.98
CA VAL A 71 10.50 -0.83 -10.12
C VAL A 71 11.21 0.17 -11.06
N PRO A 72 12.38 -0.16 -11.63
CA PRO A 72 13.15 0.76 -12.47
C PRO A 72 12.52 1.00 -13.85
N HIS A 73 11.65 0.09 -14.29
CA HIS A 73 10.89 0.18 -15.54
C HIS A 73 9.51 -0.46 -15.35
N PRO A 74 8.53 -0.16 -16.23
CA PRO A 74 7.22 -0.80 -16.17
C PRO A 74 7.34 -2.33 -16.24
N VAL A 75 6.65 -3.01 -15.32
CA VAL A 75 6.53 -4.46 -15.26
C VAL A 75 5.09 -4.79 -14.91
N GLU A 76 4.46 -5.67 -15.68
CA GLU A 76 3.03 -5.99 -15.53
C GLU A 76 2.75 -7.01 -14.43
N GLU A 77 3.59 -8.04 -14.30
CA GLU A 77 3.40 -9.17 -13.39
C GLU A 77 4.65 -9.37 -12.53
N LEU A 78 4.45 -9.65 -11.23
CA LEU A 78 5.53 -9.75 -10.25
C LEU A 78 6.53 -10.86 -10.61
N SER A 79 6.05 -11.94 -11.23
CA SER A 79 6.88 -13.08 -11.66
C SER A 79 7.92 -12.73 -12.72
N HIS A 80 7.86 -11.54 -13.31
CA HIS A 80 8.87 -11.06 -14.26
C HIS A 80 10.04 -10.34 -13.60
N LEU A 81 10.00 -10.13 -12.28
CA LEU A 81 11.10 -9.59 -11.50
C LEU A 81 11.96 -10.71 -10.89
N ASP A 82 13.23 -10.43 -10.63
CA ASP A 82 14.07 -11.31 -9.83
C ASP A 82 13.55 -11.38 -8.40
N GLN A 83 13.66 -12.54 -7.76
CA GLN A 83 13.14 -12.75 -6.40
C GLN A 83 13.78 -11.82 -5.38
N ARG A 84 15.07 -11.50 -5.55
CA ARG A 84 15.77 -10.57 -4.69
C ARG A 84 15.23 -9.14 -4.86
N ASP A 85 14.98 -8.73 -6.09
CA ASP A 85 14.42 -7.40 -6.38
C ASP A 85 12.99 -7.26 -5.81
N VAL A 86 12.20 -8.33 -5.87
CA VAL A 86 10.86 -8.39 -5.24
C VAL A 86 10.97 -8.21 -3.73
N GLU A 87 11.87 -8.95 -3.08
CA GLU A 87 12.03 -8.88 -1.63
C GLU A 87 12.55 -7.52 -1.16
N GLU A 88 13.65 -7.04 -1.75
CA GLU A 88 14.23 -5.74 -1.42
C GLU A 88 13.23 -4.60 -1.71
N GLY A 89 12.49 -4.70 -2.82
CA GLY A 89 11.50 -3.72 -3.24
C GLY A 89 10.27 -3.68 -2.34
N LEU A 90 9.69 -4.83 -1.96
CA LEU A 90 8.58 -4.90 -0.99
C LEU A 90 8.99 -4.35 0.37
N GLN A 91 10.18 -4.71 0.85
CA GLN A 91 10.71 -4.19 2.11
C GLN A 91 10.94 -2.68 2.04
N LEU A 92 11.46 -2.17 0.91
CA LEU A 92 11.63 -0.72 0.71
C LEU A 92 10.28 0.00 0.67
N GLY A 93 9.31 -0.50 -0.11
CA GLY A 93 7.96 0.05 -0.18
C GLY A 93 7.29 0.11 1.20
N ALA A 94 7.38 -0.98 1.98
CA ALA A 94 6.83 -1.03 3.33
C ALA A 94 7.37 0.09 4.25
N ARG A 95 8.69 0.34 4.20
CA ARG A 95 9.35 1.38 5.01
C ARG A 95 8.97 2.80 4.57
N LEU A 96 8.87 3.03 3.26
CA LEU A 96 8.53 4.35 2.71
C LEU A 96 7.06 4.71 2.93
N ILE A 97 6.15 3.75 2.71
CA ILE A 97 4.69 3.97 2.85
C ILE A 97 4.28 4.05 4.32
N SER A 98 4.97 3.36 5.20
CA SER A 98 4.61 3.31 6.62
C SER A 98 5.84 3.48 7.51
N PRO A 99 6.39 4.70 7.64
CA PRO A 99 7.54 4.96 8.51
C PRO A 99 7.31 4.57 9.98
N TRP A 100 6.04 4.51 10.40
CA TRP A 100 5.62 4.01 11.72
C TRP A 100 5.84 2.51 11.92
N HIS A 101 6.28 1.76 10.90
CA HIS A 101 6.55 0.32 10.99
C HIS A 101 7.52 -0.04 12.11
N ALA A 102 8.48 0.84 12.42
CA ALA A 102 9.47 0.66 13.47
C ALA A 102 8.87 0.61 14.89
N TRP A 103 7.61 0.99 15.05
CA TRP A 103 6.89 0.95 16.33
C TRP A 103 6.00 -0.28 16.48
N LEU A 104 6.02 -1.18 15.50
CA LEU A 104 5.20 -2.36 15.50
C LEU A 104 5.72 -3.41 16.49
N ASP A 105 4.79 -4.02 17.22
CA ASP A 105 5.03 -5.27 17.94
C ASP A 105 4.85 -6.44 16.95
N PRO A 106 5.83 -7.36 16.81
CA PRO A 106 5.76 -8.45 15.85
C PRO A 106 4.54 -9.38 16.04
N GLY A 107 4.10 -9.61 17.27
CA GLY A 107 2.93 -10.46 17.55
C GLY A 107 1.64 -9.82 17.07
N LYS A 108 1.40 -8.56 17.45
CA LYS A 108 0.25 -7.78 16.98
C LYS A 108 0.28 -7.57 15.47
N TRP A 109 1.45 -7.37 14.89
CA TRP A 109 1.64 -7.23 13.46
C TRP A 109 1.20 -8.51 12.73
N ASN A 110 1.74 -9.66 13.12
CA ASN A 110 1.40 -10.93 12.49
C ASN A 110 -0.10 -11.23 12.57
N ALA A 111 -0.73 -11.01 13.74
CA ALA A 111 -2.16 -11.17 13.88
C ALA A 111 -2.97 -10.20 12.99
N HIS A 112 -2.46 -8.99 12.75
CA HIS A 112 -3.09 -8.04 11.84
C HIS A 112 -2.98 -8.50 10.38
N VAL A 113 -1.81 -8.97 9.96
CA VAL A 113 -1.57 -9.53 8.62
C VAL A 113 -2.41 -10.79 8.38
N ASP A 114 -2.51 -11.68 9.38
CA ASP A 114 -3.32 -12.92 9.32
C ASP A 114 -4.77 -12.64 8.92
N ARG A 115 -5.39 -11.58 9.48
CA ARG A 115 -6.78 -11.22 9.17
C ARG A 115 -6.99 -10.91 7.68
N VAL A 116 -5.98 -10.35 7.02
CA VAL A 116 -6.05 -10.00 5.60
C VAL A 116 -5.68 -11.20 4.74
N GLN A 117 -4.62 -11.94 5.10
CA GLN A 117 -4.20 -13.15 4.36
C GLN A 117 -5.25 -14.29 4.47
N ALA A 118 -6.11 -14.28 5.48
CA ALA A 118 -7.22 -15.24 5.60
C ALA A 118 -8.33 -15.05 4.56
N LEU A 119 -8.36 -13.93 3.83
CA LEU A 119 -9.24 -13.76 2.68
C LEU A 119 -8.77 -14.70 1.55
N PRO A 120 -9.68 -15.26 0.74
CA PRO A 120 -9.31 -16.12 -0.39
C PRO A 120 -8.76 -15.28 -1.56
N ILE A 121 -7.59 -14.69 -1.36
CA ILE A 121 -6.92 -13.80 -2.31
C ILE A 121 -6.15 -14.65 -3.32
N GLU A 122 -6.53 -14.55 -4.59
CA GLU A 122 -5.85 -15.19 -5.71
C GLU A 122 -4.98 -14.20 -6.49
N THR A 123 -5.30 -12.91 -6.43
CA THR A 123 -4.57 -11.85 -7.11
C THR A 123 -4.58 -10.58 -6.29
N ILE A 124 -3.43 -9.94 -6.15
CA ILE A 124 -3.29 -8.61 -5.55
C ILE A 124 -3.01 -7.60 -6.66
N ALA A 125 -3.80 -6.53 -6.69
CA ALA A 125 -3.53 -5.31 -7.43
C ALA A 125 -3.07 -4.24 -6.44
N SER A 126 -1.85 -3.74 -6.60
CA SER A 126 -1.29 -2.63 -5.85
C SER A 126 -1.37 -1.35 -6.70
N CYS A 127 -1.43 -0.18 -6.08
CA CYS A 127 -1.32 1.08 -6.81
C CYS A 127 0.11 1.29 -7.34
N HIS A 128 1.11 0.71 -6.66
CA HIS A 128 2.51 0.88 -6.99
C HIS A 128 3.27 -0.46 -7.00
N ALA A 129 2.75 -1.48 -7.67
CA ALA A 129 3.51 -2.69 -7.98
C ALA A 129 2.93 -3.41 -9.21
N PRO A 130 3.73 -4.29 -9.85
CA PRO A 130 3.19 -5.29 -10.77
C PRO A 130 2.10 -6.13 -10.12
N VAL A 131 1.22 -6.72 -10.91
CA VAL A 131 0.18 -7.64 -10.42
C VAL A 131 0.84 -8.84 -9.73
N ILE A 132 0.34 -9.20 -8.54
CA ILE A 132 0.82 -10.35 -7.79
C ILE A 132 -0.24 -11.43 -7.87
N ARG A 133 0.02 -12.49 -8.63
CA ARG A 133 -0.88 -13.66 -8.71
C ARG A 133 -0.37 -14.80 -7.84
N ALA A 134 -1.28 -15.70 -7.47
CA ALA A 134 -0.88 -17.01 -6.94
C ALA A 134 0.16 -17.69 -7.88
N PRO A 135 1.21 -18.33 -7.34
CA PRO A 135 1.47 -18.57 -5.91
C PRO A 135 2.23 -17.43 -5.19
N ASN A 136 2.58 -16.33 -5.87
CA ASN A 136 3.40 -15.26 -5.28
C ASN A 136 2.67 -14.43 -4.20
N VAL A 137 1.35 -14.58 -4.07
CA VAL A 137 0.55 -13.94 -3.02
C VAL A 137 1.06 -14.32 -1.63
N ASP A 138 1.24 -15.62 -1.36
CA ASP A 138 1.72 -16.08 -0.05
C ASP A 138 3.13 -15.58 0.25
N ARG A 139 4.01 -15.62 -0.75
CA ARG A 139 5.36 -15.08 -0.62
C ARG A 139 5.36 -13.58 -0.32
N ALA A 140 4.49 -12.80 -0.94
CA ALA A 140 4.37 -11.38 -0.66
C ALA A 140 3.94 -11.11 0.79
N PHE A 141 3.00 -11.91 1.32
CA PHE A 141 2.61 -11.85 2.73
C PHE A 141 3.74 -12.29 3.68
N GLU A 142 4.52 -13.31 3.34
CA GLU A 142 5.69 -13.72 4.13
C GLU A 142 6.72 -12.58 4.24
N ILE A 143 7.03 -11.91 3.13
CA ILE A 143 7.95 -10.76 3.13
C ILE A 143 7.34 -9.62 3.95
N LEU A 144 6.05 -9.33 3.79
CA LEU A 144 5.35 -8.30 4.55
C LEU A 144 5.44 -8.53 6.07
N ARG A 145 5.49 -9.78 6.54
CA ARG A 145 5.61 -10.12 7.97
C ARG A 145 6.94 -9.70 8.59
N THR A 146 8.00 -9.55 7.80
CA THR A 146 9.32 -9.12 8.31
C THR A 146 9.38 -7.62 8.58
N THR A 147 8.37 -6.85 8.16
CA THR A 147 8.30 -5.38 8.27
C THR A 147 8.69 -4.79 9.65
N PRO A 148 8.25 -5.35 10.80
CA PRO A 148 8.63 -4.81 12.12
C PRO A 148 10.12 -4.97 12.44
N GLU A 149 10.82 -5.89 11.78
CA GLU A 149 12.24 -6.19 12.00
C GLU A 149 13.16 -5.33 11.13
N LEU A 150 12.59 -4.66 10.12
CA LEU A 150 13.36 -3.80 9.22
C LEU A 150 13.85 -2.55 9.97
N ALA A 151 15.10 -2.16 9.70
CA ALA A 151 15.57 -0.85 10.10
C ALA A 151 14.75 0.25 9.36
N PRO A 152 14.45 1.38 10.03
CA PRO A 152 13.88 2.54 9.36
C PRO A 152 14.70 2.92 8.13
N TRP A 153 14.00 3.36 7.07
CA TRP A 153 14.69 3.91 5.92
C TRP A 153 15.29 5.28 6.28
N GLN A 154 16.55 5.50 5.87
CA GLN A 154 17.22 6.77 6.10
C GLN A 154 16.77 7.78 5.05
N GLU A 155 16.11 8.86 5.51
CA GLU A 155 15.69 9.95 4.64
C GLU A 155 16.89 10.77 4.16
N PHE A 156 16.75 11.32 2.95
CA PHE A 156 17.67 12.31 2.40
C PHE A 156 17.61 13.61 3.21
N GLY A 157 18.78 14.18 3.51
CA GLY A 157 18.93 15.42 4.25
C GLY A 157 19.27 16.62 3.37
N GLN A 158 19.53 17.76 4.03
CA GLN A 158 19.94 18.99 3.34
C GLN A 158 21.25 18.80 2.56
N ASP A 159 22.21 18.06 3.12
CA ASP A 159 23.51 17.81 2.48
C ASP A 159 23.36 17.05 1.14
N ASP A 160 22.40 16.11 1.05
CA ASP A 160 22.08 15.40 -0.18
C ASP A 160 21.52 16.36 -1.24
N LEU A 161 20.59 17.22 -0.83
CA LEU A 161 20.01 18.24 -1.70
C LEU A 161 21.07 19.22 -2.20
N ASP A 162 21.96 19.70 -1.32
CA ASP A 162 23.04 20.63 -1.67
C ASP A 162 24.01 19.98 -2.66
N ALA A 163 24.34 18.70 -2.47
CA ALA A 163 25.14 17.94 -3.41
C ALA A 163 24.45 17.80 -4.78
N TRP A 164 23.14 17.54 -4.82
CA TRP A 164 22.38 17.45 -6.07
C TRP A 164 22.26 18.80 -6.79
N MET A 165 22.00 19.88 -6.07
CA MET A 165 21.94 21.23 -6.65
C MET A 165 23.29 21.65 -7.23
N SER A 166 24.38 21.39 -6.50
CA SER A 166 25.75 21.61 -6.97
C SER A 166 26.04 20.80 -8.24
N ALA A 167 25.70 19.50 -8.26
CA ALA A 167 25.86 18.64 -9.43
C ALA A 167 25.00 19.09 -10.63
N ALA A 168 23.81 19.67 -10.38
CA ALA A 168 22.92 20.21 -11.40
C ALA A 168 23.29 21.64 -11.87
N GLY A 169 24.31 22.27 -11.27
CA GLY A 169 24.73 23.64 -11.61
C GLY A 169 23.74 24.71 -11.16
N VAL A 170 22.82 24.39 -10.25
CA VAL A 170 21.88 25.35 -9.66
C VAL A 170 22.59 25.98 -8.45
N ALA A 171 23.03 27.23 -8.60
CA ALA A 171 23.70 27.94 -7.50
C ALA A 171 22.73 28.12 -6.33
N SER A 172 23.20 27.84 -5.10
CA SER A 172 22.45 28.15 -3.89
C SER A 172 22.25 29.66 -3.81
N SER A 173 21.00 30.09 -3.76
CA SER A 173 20.66 31.47 -3.43
C SER A 173 20.95 31.63 -1.94
N SER A 174 22.00 32.37 -1.60
CA SER A 174 22.27 32.80 -0.22
C SER A 174 21.47 34.05 0.12
#